data_AF-A0A954ZDH5-F1
#
_entry.id   AF-A0A954ZDH5-F1
#
_cell.length_a   1.000
_cell.length_b   1.000
_cell.length_c   1.000
_cell.angle_alpha   90.00
_cell.angle_beta   90.00
_cell.angle_gamma   90.00
#
_symmetry.space_group_name_H-M   'P 1'
#
loop_
_entity.id
_entity.type
_entity.pdbx_description
1 polymer ?
#
loop_
_entity_poly.entity_id
_entity_poly.type
_entity_poly.pdbx_seq_one_letter_code
_entity_poly.pdbx_strand_id
1 'polypeptide(L)'
;MNFRISLALAFTLAMAASAHAQTDTQTFTMTVPATVTITAPSAATATHDETDNDVAFSAQQWSVSGNGSAGVQVSFSTGSAFVNTTDGGYKRDVQLGVSVSATEGPATWTEDVASDTTDYGGGDEVATVVVSSDGVGNATVDLTVTFKTVNYGTFLAGDYATTITGTITSN
;
A
#
# COMPACT_ATOMS: atom_id res chain seq x y z
N MET A 1 88.81 -64.80 -5.66
CA MET A 1 87.76 -64.54 -6.65
C MET A 1 86.68 -63.73 -5.96
N ASN A 2 86.41 -62.53 -6.48
CA ASN A 2 85.84 -61.39 -5.75
C ASN A 2 84.30 -61.34 -5.81
N PHE A 3 83.70 -60.96 -4.67
CA PHE A 3 82.45 -60.21 -4.43
C PHE A 3 81.41 -60.04 -5.59
N ARG A 4 80.11 -60.27 -5.30
CA ARG A 4 79.13 -59.21 -4.92
C ARG A 4 77.71 -59.77 -4.70
N ILE A 5 77.11 -59.32 -3.60
CA ILE A 5 75.69 -59.43 -3.23
C ILE A 5 74.86 -58.58 -4.21
N SER A 6 73.66 -59.03 -4.57
CA SER A 6 72.63 -58.14 -5.12
C SER A 6 71.28 -58.46 -4.50
N LEU A 7 70.92 -57.58 -3.58
CA LEU A 7 69.69 -57.45 -2.83
C LEU A 7 68.61 -56.87 -3.77
N ALA A 8 67.58 -57.63 -4.10
CA ALA A 8 66.43 -57.12 -4.85
C ALA A 8 65.43 -56.50 -3.86
N LEU A 9 65.52 -55.19 -3.69
CA LEU A 9 64.61 -54.38 -2.89
C LEU A 9 63.35 -54.12 -3.73
N ALA A 10 62.25 -54.82 -3.44
CA ALA A 10 60.95 -54.54 -4.05
C ALA A 10 60.36 -53.26 -3.43
N PHE A 11 60.52 -52.14 -4.13
CA PHE A 11 59.98 -50.85 -3.75
C PHE A 11 58.52 -50.75 -4.25
N THR A 12 57.56 -51.07 -3.38
CA THR A 12 56.14 -50.77 -3.62
C THR A 12 55.92 -49.26 -3.51
N LEU A 13 55.74 -48.58 -4.66
CA LEU A 13 55.20 -47.21 -4.69
C LEU A 13 53.75 -47.25 -4.19
N ALA A 14 53.53 -46.87 -2.94
CA ALA A 14 52.22 -46.40 -2.51
C ALA A 14 51.98 -45.05 -3.18
N MET A 15 51.20 -45.03 -4.26
CA MET A 15 50.69 -43.78 -4.80
C MET A 15 49.72 -43.19 -3.77
N ALA A 16 50.19 -42.24 -2.97
CA ALA A 16 49.31 -41.37 -2.21
C ALA A 16 48.55 -40.52 -3.24
N ALA A 17 47.33 -40.93 -3.58
CA ALA A 17 46.43 -40.12 -4.37
C ALA A 17 46.14 -38.85 -3.56
N SER A 18 46.66 -37.72 -4.03
CA SER A 18 46.33 -36.41 -3.47
C SER A 18 44.83 -36.18 -3.66
N ALA A 19 44.06 -36.14 -2.58
CA ALA A 19 42.69 -35.65 -2.64
C ALA A 19 42.76 -34.16 -3.01
N HIS A 20 42.40 -33.82 -4.25
CA HIS A 20 42.22 -32.44 -4.68
C HIS A 20 40.89 -31.91 -4.13
N ALA A 21 40.84 -30.62 -3.81
CA ALA A 21 39.57 -29.99 -3.45
C ALA A 21 38.57 -30.17 -4.60
N GLN A 22 37.41 -30.74 -4.30
CA GLN A 22 36.29 -30.85 -5.23
C GLN A 22 35.23 -29.81 -4.85
N THR A 23 34.66 -29.16 -5.86
CA THR A 23 33.58 -28.18 -5.70
C THR A 23 32.45 -28.58 -6.62
N ASP A 24 31.24 -28.54 -6.10
CA ASP A 24 30.00 -28.77 -6.84
C ASP A 24 28.98 -27.70 -6.42
N THR A 25 27.94 -27.48 -7.23
CA THR A 25 26.99 -26.39 -7.01
C THR A 25 25.54 -26.89 -7.15
N GLN A 26 24.68 -26.48 -6.22
CA GLN A 26 23.24 -26.75 -6.27
C GLN A 26 22.48 -25.42 -6.30
N THR A 27 21.46 -25.32 -7.16
CA THR A 27 20.58 -24.16 -7.22
C THR A 27 19.21 -24.52 -6.66
N PHE A 28 18.71 -23.66 -5.77
CA PHE A 28 17.35 -23.71 -5.25
C PHE A 28 16.57 -22.55 -5.85
N THR A 29 15.38 -22.83 -6.38
CA THR A 29 14.49 -21.82 -6.94
C THR A 29 13.18 -21.81 -6.17
N MET A 30 12.58 -20.62 -6.04
CA MET A 30 11.29 -20.41 -5.41
C MET A 30 10.49 -19.41 -6.24
N THR A 31 9.20 -19.68 -6.41
CA THR A 31 8.26 -18.78 -7.08
C THR A 31 7.40 -18.09 -6.03
N VAL A 32 7.43 -16.76 -6.01
CA VAL A 32 6.52 -15.93 -5.20
C VAL A 32 5.46 -15.33 -6.13
N PRO A 33 4.18 -15.63 -5.96
CA PRO A 33 3.11 -15.03 -6.77
C PRO A 33 2.97 -13.53 -6.53
N ALA A 34 2.54 -12.79 -7.56
CA ALA A 34 2.16 -11.40 -7.41
C ALA A 34 0.86 -11.27 -6.60
N THR A 35 0.77 -10.29 -5.71
CA THR A 35 -0.38 -10.01 -4.86
C THR A 35 -0.50 -8.50 -4.64
N VAL A 36 -1.73 -8.00 -4.69
CA VAL A 36 -2.10 -6.64 -4.29
C VAL A 36 -3.30 -6.73 -3.35
N THR A 37 -3.26 -5.99 -2.24
CA THR A 37 -4.29 -6.00 -1.21
C THR A 37 -4.52 -4.60 -0.66
N ILE A 38 -5.78 -4.26 -0.42
CA ILE A 38 -6.21 -3.07 0.31
C ILE A 38 -7.23 -3.47 1.38
N THR A 39 -7.09 -2.91 2.57
CA THR A 39 -8.01 -3.15 3.70
C THR A 39 -8.54 -1.84 4.23
N ALA A 40 -9.86 -1.70 4.25
CA ALA A 40 -10.56 -0.53 4.79
C ALA A 40 -10.65 -0.58 6.34
N PRO A 41 -10.60 0.57 7.02
CA PRO A 41 -10.93 0.66 8.44
C PRO A 41 -12.44 0.52 8.69
N SER A 42 -12.83 0.51 9.97
CA SER A 42 -14.24 0.57 10.36
C SER A 42 -14.87 1.91 9.95
N ALA A 43 -16.20 1.93 9.77
CA ALA A 43 -16.93 3.16 9.51
C ALA A 43 -16.68 4.21 10.61
N ALA A 44 -16.58 5.47 10.21
CA ALA A 44 -16.36 6.60 11.10
C ALA A 44 -17.61 7.50 11.18
N THR A 45 -17.77 8.18 12.31
CA THR A 45 -18.87 9.12 12.57
C THR A 45 -18.31 10.39 13.19
N ALA A 46 -18.91 11.53 12.88
CA ALA A 46 -18.62 12.82 13.50
C ALA A 46 -19.93 13.56 13.80
N THR A 47 -19.91 14.43 14.80
CA THR A 47 -21.04 15.30 15.15
C THR A 47 -20.69 16.73 14.75
N HIS A 48 -21.62 17.39 14.06
CA HIS A 48 -21.46 18.79 13.67
C HIS A 48 -21.46 19.70 14.90
N ASP A 49 -20.62 20.72 14.93
CA ASP A 49 -20.42 21.60 16.11
C ASP A 49 -21.36 22.80 16.17
N GLU A 50 -22.27 22.89 15.20
CA GLU A 50 -23.27 23.96 15.02
C GLU A 50 -22.66 25.35 14.76
N THR A 51 -21.43 25.38 14.23
CA THR A 51 -20.77 26.60 13.75
C THR A 51 -20.61 26.58 12.23
N ASP A 52 -20.09 27.66 11.64
CA ASP A 52 -19.78 27.70 10.20
C ASP A 52 -18.50 26.93 9.84
N ASN A 53 -17.83 26.30 10.80
CA ASN A 53 -16.62 25.54 10.56
C ASN A 53 -16.92 24.22 9.85
N ASP A 54 -16.02 23.82 8.94
CA ASP A 54 -16.03 22.49 8.37
C ASP A 54 -15.74 21.42 9.44
N VAL A 55 -16.36 20.25 9.30
CA VAL A 55 -16.20 19.15 10.25
C VAL A 55 -15.28 18.10 9.66
N ALA A 56 -14.07 18.01 10.20
CA ALA A 56 -13.12 16.97 9.83
C ALA A 56 -13.34 15.70 10.66
N PHE A 57 -13.35 14.55 10.00
CA PHE A 57 -13.29 13.25 10.65
C PHE A 57 -11.85 12.98 11.14
N SER A 58 -11.69 12.12 12.15
CA SER A 58 -10.36 11.60 12.47
C SER A 58 -9.78 10.87 11.26
N ALA A 59 -8.46 10.92 11.10
CA ALA A 59 -7.77 10.23 10.01
C ALA A 59 -8.08 8.72 10.06
N GLN A 60 -8.49 8.17 8.91
CA GLN A 60 -8.88 6.78 8.74
C GLN A 60 -7.73 6.01 8.09
N GLN A 61 -7.21 4.99 8.78
CA GLN A 61 -6.03 4.27 8.32
C GLN A 61 -6.41 3.09 7.42
N TRP A 62 -5.94 3.12 6.19
CA TRP A 62 -6.05 2.04 5.22
C TRP A 62 -4.72 1.30 5.11
N SER A 63 -4.78 -0.03 5.09
CA SER A 63 -3.58 -0.86 4.87
C SER A 63 -3.48 -1.25 3.41
N VAL A 64 -2.31 -1.02 2.83
CA VAL A 64 -2.01 -1.27 1.41
C VAL A 64 -0.78 -2.18 1.32
N SER A 65 -0.85 -3.21 0.49
CA SER A 65 0.27 -4.13 0.24
C SER A 65 0.36 -4.49 -1.24
N GLY A 66 1.58 -4.45 -1.78
CA GLY A 66 1.88 -4.88 -3.14
C GLY A 66 3.30 -5.43 -3.27
N ASN A 67 3.46 -6.56 -3.97
CA ASN A 67 4.76 -7.16 -4.24
C ASN A 67 5.17 -7.17 -5.72
N GLY A 68 4.49 -6.37 -6.56
CA GLY A 68 4.89 -6.13 -7.94
C GLY A 68 6.13 -5.25 -8.02
N SER A 69 7.04 -5.55 -8.94
CA SER A 69 8.28 -4.77 -9.12
C SER A 69 8.06 -3.36 -9.63
N ALA A 70 6.91 -3.08 -10.25
CA ALA A 70 6.50 -1.74 -10.70
C ALA A 70 5.72 -0.96 -9.62
N GLY A 71 5.45 -1.59 -8.47
CA GLY A 71 4.62 -1.04 -7.41
C GLY A 71 3.12 -1.12 -7.68
N VAL A 72 2.38 -0.25 -7.00
CA VAL A 72 0.91 -0.18 -7.04
C VAL A 72 0.43 1.26 -7.11
N GLN A 73 -0.79 1.44 -7.56
CA GLN A 73 -1.56 2.68 -7.42
C GLN A 73 -2.80 2.40 -6.58
N VAL A 74 -3.12 3.33 -5.68
CA VAL A 74 -4.33 3.31 -4.86
C VAL A 74 -5.10 4.60 -5.08
N SER A 75 -6.37 4.48 -5.44
CA SER A 75 -7.31 5.61 -5.54
C SER A 75 -8.42 5.48 -4.51
N PHE A 76 -8.74 6.59 -3.86
CA PHE A 76 -9.89 6.72 -2.97
C PHE A 76 -10.86 7.70 -3.60
N SER A 77 -12.11 7.28 -3.80
CA SER A 77 -13.13 8.13 -4.41
C SER A 77 -14.41 8.15 -3.58
N THR A 78 -15.03 9.32 -3.46
CA THR A 78 -16.40 9.43 -2.94
C THR A 78 -17.38 8.79 -3.92
N GLY A 79 -18.44 8.17 -3.40
CA GLY A 79 -19.59 7.78 -4.23
C GLY A 79 -20.49 8.97 -4.59
N SER A 80 -20.54 9.97 -3.70
CA SER A 80 -21.24 11.25 -3.89
C SER A 80 -20.74 12.28 -2.87
N ALA A 81 -21.24 13.51 -2.96
CA ALA A 81 -21.22 14.44 -1.82
C ALA A 81 -21.91 13.81 -0.58
N PHE A 82 -21.78 14.42 0.60
CA PHE A 82 -22.56 14.02 1.76
C PHE A 82 -24.04 14.28 1.48
N VAL A 83 -24.89 13.27 1.59
CA VAL A 83 -26.34 13.38 1.33
C VAL A 83 -27.10 13.11 2.62
N ASN A 84 -28.10 13.93 2.93
CA ASN A 84 -28.98 13.68 4.06
C ASN A 84 -29.74 12.35 3.83
N THR A 85 -29.73 11.48 4.83
CA THR A 85 -30.27 10.11 4.71
C THR A 85 -31.79 10.06 4.65
N THR A 86 -32.47 11.12 5.04
CA THR A 86 -33.94 11.23 5.04
C THR A 86 -34.46 12.05 3.87
N ASP A 87 -33.72 13.07 3.43
CA ASP A 87 -34.06 13.90 2.26
C ASP A 87 -32.84 14.15 1.36
N GLY A 88 -32.77 13.41 0.26
CA GLY A 88 -31.66 13.49 -0.70
C GLY A 88 -31.49 14.82 -1.43
N GLY A 89 -32.42 15.77 -1.26
CA GLY A 89 -32.28 17.14 -1.75
C GLY A 89 -31.28 17.98 -0.97
N TYR A 90 -30.94 17.58 0.27
CA TYR A 90 -29.95 18.25 1.09
C TYR A 90 -28.59 17.56 0.99
N LYS A 91 -27.59 18.30 0.51
CA LYS A 91 -26.22 17.81 0.31
C LYS A 91 -25.16 18.77 0.83
N ARG A 92 -23.97 18.25 1.13
CA ARG A 92 -22.76 19.04 1.44
C ARG A 92 -21.52 18.43 0.80
N ASP A 93 -20.62 19.29 0.37
CA ASP A 93 -19.40 18.82 -0.27
C ASP A 93 -18.53 18.00 0.68
N VAL A 94 -17.79 17.08 0.07
CA VAL A 94 -16.78 16.26 0.73
C VAL A 94 -15.43 16.73 0.25
N GLN A 95 -14.55 17.07 1.18
CA GLN A 95 -13.13 17.22 0.88
C GLN A 95 -12.39 15.98 1.34
N LEU A 96 -11.65 15.35 0.43
CA LEU A 96 -10.72 14.27 0.71
C LEU A 96 -9.29 14.82 0.82
N GLY A 97 -8.51 14.20 1.70
CA GLY A 97 -7.06 14.35 1.73
C GLY A 97 -6.41 13.00 2.02
N VAL A 98 -5.25 12.74 1.44
CA VAL A 98 -4.52 11.49 1.65
C VAL A 98 -3.09 11.78 2.06
N SER A 99 -2.55 10.94 2.95
CA SER A 99 -1.12 10.92 3.22
C SER A 99 -0.60 9.52 3.52
N VAL A 100 0.70 9.31 3.38
CA VAL A 100 1.34 8.03 3.72
C VAL A 100 2.01 8.15 5.10
N SER A 101 1.45 7.46 6.10
CA SER A 101 1.85 7.60 7.50
C SER A 101 2.91 6.59 7.94
N ALA A 102 3.00 5.44 7.27
CA ALA A 102 4.04 4.44 7.49
C ALA A 102 4.30 3.63 6.22
N THR A 103 5.53 3.15 6.04
CA THR A 103 5.92 2.30 4.92
C THR A 103 6.81 1.14 5.37
N GLU A 104 6.77 0.05 4.63
CA GLU A 104 7.67 -1.10 4.79
C GLU A 104 8.14 -1.60 3.42
N GLY A 105 9.42 -1.93 3.29
CA GLY A 105 10.03 -2.42 2.06
C GLY A 105 10.77 -1.32 1.29
N PRO A 106 11.34 -1.68 0.11
CA PRO A 106 12.18 -0.77 -0.67
C PRO A 106 11.43 0.31 -1.46
N ALA A 107 10.10 0.20 -1.61
CA ALA A 107 9.34 1.15 -2.41
C ALA A 107 9.34 2.57 -1.83
N THR A 108 9.46 3.55 -2.71
CA THR A 108 9.09 4.94 -2.45
C THR A 108 7.59 5.08 -2.69
N TRP A 109 6.92 5.81 -1.80
CA TRP A 109 5.50 6.12 -1.92
C TRP A 109 5.29 7.60 -2.21
N THR A 110 4.34 7.91 -3.10
CA THR A 110 4.00 9.28 -3.51
C THR A 110 2.50 9.54 -3.38
N GLU A 111 2.15 10.79 -3.05
CA GLU A 111 0.78 11.31 -3.05
C GLU A 111 0.54 12.01 -4.39
N ASP A 112 0.10 11.25 -5.40
CA ASP A 112 -0.08 11.75 -6.78
C ASP A 112 -1.21 12.79 -6.86
N VAL A 113 -2.27 12.57 -6.08
CA VAL A 113 -3.35 13.55 -5.84
C VAL A 113 -3.62 13.59 -4.34
N ALA A 114 -2.97 14.54 -3.65
CA ALA A 114 -3.00 14.63 -2.19
C ALA A 114 -4.34 15.10 -1.61
N SER A 115 -5.13 15.86 -2.38
CA SER A 115 -6.44 16.37 -1.94
C SER A 115 -7.36 16.63 -3.11
N ASP A 116 -8.65 16.43 -2.91
CA ASP A 116 -9.69 16.76 -3.87
C ASP A 116 -11.02 17.09 -3.15
N THR A 117 -11.94 17.80 -3.80
CA THR A 117 -13.20 18.24 -3.18
C THR A 117 -14.34 18.20 -4.18
N THR A 118 -15.49 17.68 -3.77
CA THR A 118 -16.71 17.71 -4.60
C THR A 118 -17.22 19.14 -4.78
N ASP A 119 -18.02 19.37 -5.82
CA ASP A 119 -18.85 20.55 -6.00
C ASP A 119 -20.25 20.12 -6.45
N TYR A 120 -21.09 19.70 -5.50
CA TYR A 120 -22.45 19.21 -5.81
C TYR A 120 -23.32 20.29 -6.46
N GLY A 121 -23.04 21.57 -6.19
CA GLY A 121 -23.74 22.70 -6.80
C GLY A 121 -23.37 22.89 -8.28
N GLY A 122 -22.11 22.61 -8.63
CA GLY A 122 -21.57 22.56 -9.98
C GLY A 122 -21.83 21.24 -10.74
N GLY A 123 -22.36 20.23 -10.05
CA GLY A 123 -22.64 18.91 -10.61
C GLY A 123 -21.47 17.91 -10.52
N ASP A 124 -20.42 18.26 -9.78
CA ASP A 124 -19.32 17.36 -9.46
C ASP A 124 -19.56 16.69 -8.10
N GLU A 125 -19.95 15.42 -8.14
CA GLU A 125 -20.28 14.64 -6.93
C GLU A 125 -19.10 13.76 -6.46
N VAL A 126 -17.97 13.78 -7.18
CA VAL A 126 -16.88 12.81 -6.97
C VAL A 126 -15.56 13.52 -6.70
N ALA A 127 -15.03 13.34 -5.48
CA ALA A 127 -13.66 13.70 -5.15
C ALA A 127 -12.80 12.44 -5.19
N THR A 128 -11.60 12.54 -5.79
CA THR A 128 -10.64 11.44 -5.90
C THR A 128 -9.24 11.86 -5.45
N VAL A 129 -8.68 11.09 -4.51
CA VAL A 129 -7.27 11.21 -4.09
C VAL A 129 -6.50 9.94 -4.41
N VAL A 130 -5.21 10.08 -4.71
CA VAL A 130 -4.38 9.01 -5.29
C VAL A 130 -3.02 8.98 -4.61
N VAL A 131 -2.58 7.76 -4.26
CA VAL A 131 -1.20 7.47 -3.86
C VAL A 131 -0.64 6.34 -4.72
N SER A 132 0.66 6.30 -4.94
CA SER A 132 1.32 5.19 -5.65
C SER A 132 2.64 4.81 -5.01
N SER A 133 3.14 3.63 -5.37
CA SER A 133 4.47 3.14 -5.04
C SER A 133 5.25 2.81 -6.32
N ASP A 134 6.57 2.96 -6.27
CA ASP A 134 7.48 2.66 -7.41
C ASP A 134 8.08 1.23 -7.36
N GLY A 135 7.64 0.40 -6.42
CA GLY A 135 8.17 -0.93 -6.22
C GLY A 135 7.46 -1.73 -5.13
N VAL A 136 8.13 -2.79 -4.68
CA VAL A 136 7.64 -3.71 -3.65
C VAL A 136 7.57 -3.02 -2.30
N GLY A 137 6.40 -3.05 -1.65
CA GLY A 137 6.26 -2.51 -0.30
C GLY A 137 4.83 -2.53 0.22
N ASN A 138 4.73 -2.23 1.50
CA ASN A 138 3.48 -1.99 2.21
C ASN A 138 3.41 -0.52 2.64
N ALA A 139 2.21 -0.01 2.80
CA ALA A 139 1.96 1.30 3.39
C ALA A 139 0.72 1.31 4.29
N THR A 140 0.78 2.17 5.31
CA THR A 140 -0.41 2.70 5.97
C THR A 140 -0.70 4.05 5.35
N VAL A 141 -1.91 4.19 4.81
CA VAL A 141 -2.40 5.40 4.16
C VAL A 141 -3.46 6.03 5.05
N ASP A 142 -3.23 7.27 5.48
CA ASP A 142 -4.18 8.04 6.24
C ASP A 142 -5.11 8.77 5.27
N LEU A 143 -6.41 8.43 5.31
CA LEU A 143 -7.45 9.15 4.59
C LEU A 143 -8.15 10.13 5.53
N THR A 144 -8.14 11.40 5.17
CA THR A 144 -8.92 12.45 5.83
C THR A 144 -10.16 12.76 5.01
N VAL A 145 -11.29 12.90 5.70
CA VAL A 145 -12.58 13.22 5.11
C VAL A 145 -13.13 14.42 5.87
N THR A 146 -13.59 15.43 5.14
CA THR A 146 -14.12 16.66 5.72
C THR A 146 -15.50 16.95 5.14
N PHE A 147 -16.47 17.16 6.02
CA PHE A 147 -17.79 17.68 5.69
C PHE A 147 -17.69 19.21 5.54
N LYS A 148 -17.99 19.72 4.34
CA LYS A 148 -17.92 21.16 4.06
C LYS A 148 -19.20 21.85 4.50
N THR A 149 -19.12 22.71 5.51
CA THR A 149 -20.30 23.30 6.16
C THR A 149 -20.85 24.49 5.38
N VAL A 150 -19.94 25.34 4.88
CA VAL A 150 -20.20 26.63 4.21
C VAL A 150 -20.91 27.66 5.11
N ASN A 151 -22.12 27.36 5.56
CA ASN A 151 -22.92 28.21 6.46
C ASN A 151 -23.91 27.34 7.25
N TYR A 152 -23.81 27.38 8.58
CA TYR A 152 -24.70 26.64 9.46
C TYR A 152 -26.16 27.10 9.33
N GLY A 153 -27.11 26.18 9.53
CA GLY A 153 -28.54 26.45 9.39
C GLY A 153 -29.06 26.53 7.95
N THR A 154 -28.19 26.37 6.95
CA THR A 154 -28.58 26.27 5.53
C THR A 154 -28.76 24.81 5.05
N PHE A 155 -28.68 23.85 5.96
CA PHE A 155 -28.92 22.43 5.72
C PHE A 155 -29.88 21.85 6.74
N LEU A 156 -30.58 20.79 6.34
CA LEU A 156 -31.54 20.08 7.18
C LEU A 156 -30.81 19.34 8.30
N ALA A 157 -31.38 19.34 9.50
CA ALA A 157 -30.89 18.50 10.60
C ALA A 157 -31.11 17.01 10.28
N GLY A 158 -30.18 16.16 10.72
CA GLY A 158 -30.24 14.71 10.51
C GLY A 158 -28.89 14.17 10.04
N ASP A 159 -28.85 12.86 9.79
CA ASP A 159 -27.63 12.20 9.37
C ASP A 159 -27.32 12.51 7.91
N TYR A 160 -26.05 12.78 7.64
CA TYR A 160 -25.50 12.85 6.29
C TYR A 160 -24.51 11.72 6.10
N ALA A 161 -24.58 11.07 4.94
CA ALA A 161 -23.72 9.94 4.62
C ALA A 161 -23.08 10.11 3.24
N THR A 162 -21.84 9.60 3.13
CA THR A 162 -21.18 9.27 1.86
C THR A 162 -20.40 7.96 2.07
N THR A 163 -20.05 7.30 0.97
CA THR A 163 -19.21 6.09 0.99
C THR A 163 -17.93 6.39 0.22
N ILE A 164 -16.78 6.09 0.82
CA ILE A 164 -15.49 6.15 0.12
C ILE A 164 -15.10 4.74 -0.31
N THR A 165 -14.76 4.59 -1.59
CA THR A 165 -14.25 3.33 -2.14
C THR A 165 -12.76 3.47 -2.43
N GLY A 166 -11.96 2.61 -1.80
CA GLY A 166 -10.54 2.45 -2.11
C GLY A 166 -10.34 1.36 -3.16
N THR A 167 -9.64 1.67 -4.25
CA THR A 167 -9.28 0.74 -5.32
C THR A 167 -7.76 0.63 -5.41
N ILE A 168 -7.23 -0.59 -5.51
CA ILE A 168 -5.79 -0.85 -5.70
C ILE A 168 -5.56 -1.55 -7.04
N THR A 169 -4.54 -1.11 -7.77
CA THR A 169 -4.10 -1.72 -9.02
C THR A 169 -2.58 -1.86 -9.04
N SER A 170 -2.06 -2.90 -9.68
CA SER A 170 -0.63 -2.97 -10.02
C SER A 170 -0.31 -1.98 -11.14
N ASN A 171 0.88 -1.39 -11.10
CA ASN A 171 1.40 -0.53 -12.18
C ASN A 171 1.96 -1.35 -13.36
#